data_AF-A0A949XZ98-F1
#
_entry.id   AF-A0A949XZ98-F1
#
_cell.length_a   1.000
_cell.length_b   1.000
_cell.length_c   1.000
_cell.angle_alpha   90.00
_cell.angle_beta   90.00
_cell.angle_gamma   90.00
#
_symmetry.space_group_name_H-M   'P 1'
#
loop_
_entity.id
_entity.type
_entity.pdbx_description
1 polymer ?
#
loop_
_entity_poly.entity_id
_entity_poly.type
_entity_poly.pdbx_seq_one_letter_code
_entity_poly.pdbx_strand_id
1 'polypeptide(L)'
;MESLDVVIHLAFAFDIGYEIDLERARTLLSGESGALARRRRTPESIQYRPAPLRVAVDGSALALPGGVATIQPPRAELSLFDFGAISLAMQFPVRMDPVALLRLAGALAEPAPLTASARRVVAPWVERLRPAVIGFEDSAISEEYIVFQVGDVRGDWLQEHADWIAGLVRLESGPLSRAEVAEATRLSLSYTPDDVVTLDWAAGFVADRDCAETLQVIEFANVQLLEFRHIDDRLDDRLEAAYRQIRPEP
;
A
#
# COMPACT_ATOMS: atom_id res chain seq x y z
N MET A 1 12.11 -15.87 19.89
CA MET A 1 12.73 -15.04 18.83
C MET A 1 13.08 -13.70 19.46
N GLU A 2 14.33 -13.24 19.27
CA GLU A 2 14.84 -11.96 19.81
C GLU A 2 14.29 -10.77 18.99
N SER A 3 14.67 -9.54 19.34
CA SER A 3 14.29 -8.36 18.57
C SER A 3 14.81 -8.41 17.14
N LEU A 4 13.94 -8.13 16.19
CA LEU A 4 14.19 -8.18 14.76
C LEU A 4 14.29 -6.77 14.18
N ASP A 5 15.10 -6.64 13.13
CA ASP A 5 15.04 -5.48 12.23
C ASP A 5 13.94 -5.75 11.19
N VAL A 6 12.88 -4.95 11.26
CA VAL A 6 11.67 -5.07 10.44
C VAL A 6 11.48 -3.77 9.67
N VAL A 7 11.07 -3.85 8.41
CA VAL A 7 10.56 -2.68 7.69
C VAL A 7 9.06 -2.85 7.52
N ILE A 8 8.28 -1.94 8.08
CA ILE A 8 6.83 -1.91 7.90
C ILE A 8 6.55 -1.02 6.71
N HIS A 9 5.99 -1.60 5.66
CA HIS A 9 5.56 -0.88 4.48
C HIS A 9 4.06 -0.62 4.59
N LEU A 10 3.66 0.60 4.32
CA LEU A 10 2.25 0.97 4.21
C LEU A 10 2.04 1.56 2.82
N ALA A 11 1.10 1.00 2.07
CA ALA A 11 0.66 1.55 0.80
C ALA A 11 -0.76 2.06 0.98
N PHE A 12 -1.01 3.31 0.59
CA PHE A 12 -2.35 3.87 0.49
C PHE A 12 -2.59 4.24 -0.96
N ALA A 13 -3.77 3.94 -1.49
CA ALA A 13 -4.23 4.42 -2.77
C ALA A 13 -5.47 5.28 -2.56
N PHE A 14 -5.53 6.43 -3.21
CA PHE A 14 -6.64 7.38 -3.15
C PHE A 14 -7.11 7.70 -4.55
N ASP A 15 -8.42 7.73 -4.71
CA ASP A 15 -9.06 8.29 -5.90
C ASP A 15 -9.14 9.82 -5.75
N ILE A 16 -8.78 10.56 -6.79
CA ILE A 16 -8.81 12.03 -6.78
C ILE A 16 -9.55 12.63 -7.98
N GLY A 17 -10.09 11.80 -8.88
CA GLY A 17 -10.84 12.23 -10.05
C GLY A 17 -10.82 11.18 -11.17
N TYR A 18 -11.25 11.55 -12.38
CA TYR A 18 -11.36 10.59 -13.49
C TYR A 18 -10.06 10.30 -14.20
N GLU A 19 -9.19 11.31 -14.32
CA GLU A 19 -7.93 11.19 -15.03
C GLU A 19 -6.91 12.20 -14.50
N ILE A 20 -5.63 11.85 -14.51
CA ILE A 20 -4.52 12.76 -14.26
C ILE A 20 -3.71 12.91 -15.55
N ASP A 21 -3.63 14.13 -16.08
CA ASP A 21 -2.68 14.47 -17.13
C ASP A 21 -1.25 14.41 -16.55
N LEU A 22 -0.57 13.28 -16.75
CA LEU A 22 0.75 13.01 -16.17
C LEU A 22 1.83 13.98 -16.67
N GLU A 23 1.71 14.53 -17.87
CA GLU A 23 2.67 15.49 -18.42
C GLU A 23 2.46 16.88 -17.80
N ARG A 24 1.20 17.28 -17.61
CA ARG A 24 0.87 18.49 -16.86
C ARG A 24 1.24 18.36 -15.39
N ALA A 25 0.97 17.21 -14.76
CA ALA A 25 1.39 16.91 -13.39
C ALA A 25 2.91 17.00 -13.25
N ARG A 26 3.67 16.41 -14.19
CA ARG A 26 5.15 16.52 -14.21
C ARG A 26 5.59 17.98 -14.23
N THR A 27 4.96 18.83 -15.03
CA THR A 27 5.26 20.27 -15.11
C THR A 27 4.95 20.97 -13.79
N LEU A 28 3.79 20.68 -13.17
CA LEU A 28 3.39 21.27 -11.89
C LEU A 28 4.34 20.88 -10.74
N LEU A 29 4.91 19.67 -10.80
CA LEU A 29 5.85 19.13 -9.80
C LEU A 29 7.32 19.45 -10.13
N SER A 30 7.61 20.05 -11.30
CA SER A 30 8.95 20.45 -11.71
C SER A 30 9.46 21.59 -10.83
N GLY A 31 10.34 21.29 -9.87
CA GLY A 31 10.86 22.24 -8.87
C GLY A 31 11.06 21.62 -7.49
N GLU A 32 10.51 20.43 -7.25
CA GLU A 32 10.77 19.66 -6.03
C GLU A 32 12.21 19.12 -6.02
N SER A 33 12.94 19.39 -4.94
CA SER A 33 14.27 18.83 -4.68
C SER A 33 14.15 17.38 -4.22
N GLY A 34 13.71 16.54 -5.15
CA GLY A 34 13.41 15.11 -4.96
C GLY A 34 13.15 14.50 -6.34
N ALA A 35 14.14 14.66 -7.22
CA ALA A 35 14.09 14.27 -8.62
C ALA A 35 13.40 12.92 -8.78
N LEU A 36 12.31 12.91 -9.56
CA LEU A 36 11.70 11.76 -10.24
C LEU A 36 12.46 10.47 -9.92
N ALA A 37 12.05 9.76 -8.87
CA ALA A 37 12.81 8.63 -8.39
C ALA A 37 12.82 7.55 -9.48
N ARG A 38 13.90 7.49 -10.26
CA ARG A 38 14.18 6.33 -11.11
C ARG A 38 14.65 5.21 -10.18
N ARG A 39 13.72 4.45 -9.61
CA ARG A 39 14.08 3.18 -8.99
C ARG A 39 14.27 2.10 -10.07
N ARG A 40 15.27 1.24 -9.84
CA ARG A 40 15.69 0.18 -10.75
C ARG A 40 14.51 -0.75 -11.03
N ARG A 41 14.23 -0.93 -12.33
CA ARG A 41 13.38 -1.95 -12.94
C ARG A 41 12.03 -2.17 -12.26
N THR A 42 11.00 -1.51 -12.79
CA THR A 42 9.66 -2.11 -12.75
C THR A 42 9.74 -3.47 -13.45
N PRO A 43 9.22 -4.56 -12.85
CA PRO A 43 9.17 -5.85 -13.51
C PRO A 43 8.59 -5.71 -14.93
N GLU A 44 9.18 -6.35 -15.94
CA GLU A 44 8.68 -6.23 -17.32
C GLU A 44 7.22 -6.71 -17.46
N SER A 45 6.77 -7.56 -16.53
CA SER A 45 5.40 -8.05 -16.40
C SER A 45 4.40 -6.99 -15.95
N ILE A 46 4.86 -5.88 -15.35
CA ILE A 46 4.04 -4.80 -14.80
C ILE A 46 4.43 -3.49 -15.52
N GLN A 47 4.04 -3.36 -16.78
CA GLN A 47 4.22 -2.10 -17.51
C GLN A 47 2.90 -1.33 -17.55
N TYR A 48 2.75 -0.37 -16.64
CA TYR A 48 1.77 0.69 -16.81
C TYR A 48 2.03 1.43 -18.12
N ARG A 49 0.96 1.69 -18.87
CA ARG A 49 1.01 2.51 -20.09
C ARG A 49 -0.10 3.54 -20.00
N PRO A 50 0.23 4.83 -19.73
CA PRO A 50 1.56 5.41 -19.50
C PRO A 50 2.19 4.99 -18.16
N ALA A 51 3.50 5.14 -18.03
CA ALA A 51 4.20 4.85 -16.76
C ALA A 51 3.83 5.89 -15.69
N PRO A 52 3.57 5.47 -14.42
CA PRO A 52 3.19 6.39 -13.36
C PRO A 52 4.29 7.39 -13.07
N LEU A 53 3.86 8.60 -12.69
CA LEU A 53 4.77 9.65 -12.25
C LEU A 53 5.09 9.43 -10.77
N ARG A 54 6.37 9.35 -10.40
CA ARG A 54 6.80 9.10 -9.01
C ARG A 54 7.60 10.27 -8.45
N VAL A 55 7.31 10.66 -7.21
CA VAL A 55 7.96 11.78 -6.49
C VAL A 55 8.21 11.39 -5.04
N ALA A 56 9.42 11.64 -4.54
CA ALA A 56 9.71 11.49 -3.12
C ALA A 56 9.05 12.63 -2.33
N VAL A 57 8.37 12.31 -1.23
CA VAL A 57 7.62 13.29 -0.43
C VAL A 57 8.03 13.25 1.03
N ASP A 58 7.71 14.29 1.79
CA ASP A 58 7.84 14.25 3.25
C ASP A 58 6.64 13.52 3.86
N GLY A 59 6.89 12.34 4.43
CA GLY A 59 5.89 11.53 5.13
C GLY A 59 5.97 11.63 6.66
N SER A 60 6.75 12.55 7.22
CA SER A 60 7.02 12.64 8.66
C SER A 60 5.78 12.88 9.53
N ALA A 61 4.70 13.40 8.96
CA ALA A 61 3.42 13.58 9.65
C ALA A 61 2.61 12.28 9.86
N LEU A 62 3.03 11.17 9.23
CA LEU A 62 2.44 9.84 9.42
C LEU A 62 3.33 9.03 10.36
N ALA A 63 2.74 8.55 11.45
CA ALA A 63 3.43 7.76 12.47
C ALA A 63 2.72 6.41 12.67
N LEU A 64 3.50 5.39 13.03
CA LEU A 64 2.96 4.10 13.44
C LEU A 64 2.19 4.23 14.76
N PRO A 65 1.10 3.45 14.96
CA PRO A 65 0.36 3.39 16.22
C PRO A 65 1.25 3.10 17.43
N GLY A 66 0.88 3.62 18.59
CA GLY A 66 1.59 3.33 19.84
C GLY A 66 2.93 4.05 20.02
N GLY A 67 3.28 5.01 19.16
CA GLY A 67 4.50 5.81 19.30
C GLY A 67 5.77 5.01 19.04
N VAL A 68 5.71 4.04 18.13
CA VAL A 68 6.84 3.17 17.78
C VAL A 68 7.99 4.01 17.22
N ALA A 69 9.15 3.89 17.85
CA ALA A 69 10.37 4.56 17.42
C ALA A 69 10.95 3.85 16.18
N THR A 70 11.26 4.63 15.14
CA THR A 70 11.94 4.13 13.95
C THR A 70 13.47 4.21 14.12
N ILE A 71 14.19 3.30 13.47
CA ILE A 71 15.66 3.29 13.44
C ILE A 71 16.19 4.42 12.53
N GLN A 72 15.42 4.78 11.51
CA GLN A 72 15.72 5.84 10.55
C GLN A 72 14.45 6.64 10.25
N PRO A 73 14.55 7.87 9.71
CA PRO A 73 13.39 8.62 9.26
C PRO A 73 12.57 7.79 8.25
N PRO A 74 11.23 7.78 8.38
CA PRO A 74 10.37 7.12 7.41
C PRO A 74 10.62 7.66 6.00
N ARG A 75 10.58 6.78 5.00
CA ARG A 75 10.64 7.18 3.59
C ARG A 75 9.23 7.18 3.02
N ALA A 76 8.94 8.16 2.17
CA ALA A 76 7.65 8.28 1.51
C ALA A 76 7.83 8.57 0.01
N GLU A 77 7.04 7.90 -0.80
CA GLU A 77 6.98 8.09 -2.25
C GLU A 77 5.51 8.23 -2.66
N LEU A 78 5.23 9.22 -3.52
CA LEU A 78 3.93 9.42 -4.14
C LEU A 78 4.01 8.95 -5.60
N SER A 79 3.11 8.06 -5.99
CA SER A 79 2.89 7.59 -7.36
C SER A 79 1.60 8.20 -7.89
N LEU A 80 1.61 8.75 -9.10
CA LEU A 80 0.42 9.26 -9.79
C LEU A 80 0.14 8.38 -11.00
N PHE A 81 -1.12 7.97 -11.15
CA PHE A 81 -1.60 7.15 -12.24
C PHE A 81 -2.55 7.96 -13.13
N ASP A 82 -2.51 7.71 -14.43
CA ASP A 82 -3.29 8.46 -15.40
C ASP A 82 -4.81 8.28 -15.20
N PHE A 83 -5.28 7.16 -14.67
CA PHE A 83 -6.69 6.90 -14.38
C PHE A 83 -7.24 7.58 -13.11
N GLY A 84 -6.61 8.64 -12.60
CA GLY A 84 -7.18 9.42 -11.50
C GLY A 84 -6.75 9.01 -10.10
N ALA A 85 -5.86 8.02 -9.97
CA ALA A 85 -5.38 7.54 -8.68
C ALA A 85 -4.03 8.15 -8.27
N ILE A 86 -3.85 8.32 -6.97
CA ILE A 86 -2.55 8.55 -6.34
C ILE A 86 -2.25 7.46 -5.31
N SER A 87 -1.00 7.02 -5.21
CA SER A 87 -0.56 6.09 -4.17
C SER A 87 0.54 6.68 -3.32
N LEU A 88 0.40 6.60 -2.01
CA LEU A 88 1.43 6.94 -1.03
C LEU A 88 2.02 5.65 -0.48
N ALA A 89 3.29 5.38 -0.82
CA ALA A 89 4.07 4.27 -0.27
C ALA A 89 5.01 4.77 0.82
N MET A 90 4.91 4.17 2.01
CA MET A 90 5.67 4.54 3.20
C MET A 90 6.51 3.37 3.70
N GLN A 91 7.72 3.65 4.21
CA GLN A 91 8.62 2.65 4.78
C GLN A 91 9.05 3.06 6.19
N PHE A 92 8.75 2.22 7.18
CA PHE A 92 9.09 2.42 8.59
C PHE A 92 10.09 1.34 9.06
N PRO A 93 11.39 1.62 9.03
CA PRO A 93 12.38 0.71 9.61
C PRO A 93 12.32 0.77 11.14
N VAL A 94 12.06 -0.37 11.79
CA VAL A 94 11.88 -0.50 13.24
C VAL A 94 12.69 -1.68 13.76
N ARG A 95 13.12 -1.60 15.04
CA ARG A 95 13.69 -2.74 15.77
C ARG A 95 12.73 -3.12 16.87
N MET A 96 12.16 -4.32 16.81
CA MET A 96 11.06 -4.69 17.69
C MET A 96 11.09 -6.17 18.07
N ASP A 97 10.65 -6.49 19.29
CA ASP A 97 10.42 -7.87 19.67
C ASP A 97 9.16 -8.44 18.97
N PRO A 98 9.11 -9.76 18.70
CA PRO A 98 8.01 -10.37 17.95
C PRO A 98 6.62 -10.16 18.54
N VAL A 99 6.52 -10.09 19.87
CA VAL A 99 5.23 -9.90 20.57
C VAL A 99 4.77 -8.46 20.44
N ALA A 100 5.68 -7.49 20.56
CA ALA A 100 5.39 -6.10 20.27
C ALA A 100 4.99 -5.90 18.80
N LEU A 101 5.58 -6.63 17.85
CA LEU A 101 5.19 -6.54 16.44
C LEU A 101 3.76 -7.07 16.22
N LEU A 102 3.37 -8.17 16.86
CA LEU A 102 1.97 -8.65 16.82
C LEU A 102 0.99 -7.65 17.44
N ARG A 103 1.36 -6.97 18.53
CA ARG A 103 0.52 -5.89 19.09
C ARG A 103 0.39 -4.71 18.14
N LEU A 104 1.46 -4.35 17.44
CA LEU A 104 1.42 -3.33 16.40
C LEU A 104 0.54 -3.77 15.22
N ALA A 105 0.64 -5.03 14.77
CA ALA A 105 -0.23 -5.60 13.75
C ALA A 105 -1.70 -5.50 14.16
N GLY A 106 -2.04 -5.91 15.39
CA GLY A 106 -3.38 -5.73 15.97
C GLY A 106 -3.86 -4.28 15.99
N ALA A 107 -2.98 -3.33 16.30
CA ALA A 107 -3.32 -1.90 16.27
C ALA A 107 -3.50 -1.34 14.84
N LEU A 108 -2.94 -2.01 13.83
CA LEU A 108 -3.08 -1.65 12.42
C LEU A 108 -4.33 -2.28 11.77
N ALA A 109 -5.03 -3.19 12.46
CA ALA A 109 -6.28 -3.79 11.98
C ALA A 109 -7.41 -2.76 11.79
N GLU A 110 -7.34 -1.61 12.47
CA GLU A 110 -8.23 -0.47 12.25
C GLU A 110 -7.51 0.59 11.40
N PRO A 111 -7.74 0.61 10.07
CA PRO A 111 -6.97 1.46 9.16
C PRO A 111 -7.38 2.94 9.21
N ALA A 112 -8.60 3.26 9.65
CA ALA A 112 -9.19 4.60 9.51
C ALA A 112 -8.31 5.75 10.06
N PRO A 113 -7.68 5.68 11.25
CA PRO A 113 -6.79 6.73 11.75
C PRO A 113 -5.53 6.91 10.89
N LEU A 114 -5.05 5.81 10.32
CA LEU A 114 -3.85 5.78 9.49
C LEU A 114 -4.14 6.33 8.10
N THR A 115 -5.25 5.89 7.49
CA THR A 115 -5.76 6.42 6.22
C THR A 115 -6.05 7.92 6.32
N ALA A 116 -6.63 8.40 7.42
CA ALA A 116 -6.82 9.84 7.65
C ALA A 116 -5.50 10.61 7.78
N SER A 117 -4.47 9.99 8.37
CA SER A 117 -3.12 10.58 8.45
C SER A 117 -2.45 10.61 7.07
N ALA A 118 -2.57 9.55 6.29
CA ALA A 118 -2.09 9.48 4.91
C ALA A 118 -2.78 10.52 4.03
N ARG A 119 -4.12 10.70 4.16
CA ARG A 119 -4.86 11.77 3.48
C ARG A 119 -4.30 13.16 3.79
N ARG A 120 -3.96 13.44 5.06
CA ARG A 120 -3.30 14.70 5.45
C ARG A 120 -1.92 14.89 4.83
N VAL A 121 -1.14 13.82 4.65
CA VAL A 121 0.16 13.86 3.98
C VAL A 121 0.01 14.19 2.49
N VAL A 122 -0.99 13.59 1.81
CA VAL A 122 -1.19 13.79 0.37
C VAL A 122 -1.95 15.07 0.02
N ALA A 123 -2.74 15.63 0.94
CA ALA A 123 -3.61 16.79 0.67
C ALA A 123 -2.89 17.99 0.00
N PRO A 124 -1.69 18.43 0.45
CA PRO A 124 -0.97 19.51 -0.24
C PRO A 124 -0.58 19.16 -1.69
N TRP A 125 -0.29 17.89 -1.97
CA TRP A 125 0.02 17.40 -3.32
C TRP A 125 -1.21 17.38 -4.20
N VAL A 126 -2.34 16.90 -3.67
CA VAL A 126 -3.63 16.88 -4.35
C VAL A 126 -4.06 18.30 -4.77
N GLU A 127 -3.98 19.27 -3.85
CA GLU A 127 -4.32 20.67 -4.16
C GLU A 127 -3.44 21.25 -5.27
N ARG A 128 -2.14 20.93 -5.25
CA ARG A 128 -1.22 21.35 -6.32
C ARG A 128 -1.50 20.66 -7.65
N LEU A 129 -1.93 19.40 -7.62
CA LEU A 129 -2.23 18.58 -8.79
C LEU A 129 -3.59 18.87 -9.40
N ARG A 130 -4.50 19.51 -8.65
CA ARG A 130 -5.86 19.86 -9.09
C ARG A 130 -5.96 20.38 -10.53
N PRO A 131 -5.07 21.27 -11.04
CA PRO A 131 -5.15 21.73 -12.44
C PRO A 131 -4.85 20.67 -13.50
N ALA A 132 -4.21 19.55 -13.13
CA ALA A 132 -3.93 18.40 -13.99
C ALA A 132 -4.97 17.27 -13.84
N VAL A 133 -5.91 17.38 -12.91
CA VAL A 133 -6.94 16.36 -12.68
C VAL A 133 -8.20 16.71 -13.47
N ILE A 134 -8.67 15.76 -14.28
CA ILE A 134 -9.92 15.84 -15.02
C ILE A 134 -11.02 15.23 -14.14
N GLY A 135 -12.12 15.97 -13.95
CA GLY A 135 -13.22 15.50 -13.10
C GLY A 135 -12.80 15.34 -11.64
N PHE A 136 -12.04 16.30 -11.10
CA PHE A 136 -11.60 16.29 -9.71
C PHE A 136 -12.78 16.06 -8.75
N GLU A 137 -12.62 15.10 -7.86
CA GLU A 137 -13.58 14.76 -6.81
C GLU A 137 -12.83 14.41 -5.52
N ASP A 138 -13.35 14.90 -4.38
CA ASP A 138 -12.82 14.52 -3.07
C ASP A 138 -13.42 13.18 -2.66
N SER A 139 -12.91 12.11 -3.27
CA SER A 139 -13.42 10.76 -3.09
C SER A 139 -13.04 10.20 -1.72
N ALA A 140 -14.02 9.62 -1.04
CA ALA A 140 -13.80 8.87 0.20
C ALA A 140 -13.18 7.48 -0.06
N ILE A 141 -13.15 7.02 -1.31
CA ILE A 141 -12.61 5.71 -1.68
C ILE A 141 -11.10 5.72 -1.46
N SER A 142 -10.63 4.67 -0.79
CA SER A 142 -9.22 4.39 -0.61
C SER A 142 -8.99 2.90 -0.46
N GLU A 143 -7.79 2.47 -0.81
CA GLU A 143 -7.29 1.13 -0.49
C GLU A 143 -6.00 1.26 0.33
N GLU A 144 -5.82 0.35 1.28
CA GLU A 144 -4.60 0.26 2.06
C GLU A 144 -4.08 -1.16 2.14
N TYR A 145 -2.75 -1.28 2.14
CA TYR A 145 -2.09 -2.57 2.32
C TYR A 145 -0.85 -2.43 3.18
N ILE A 146 -0.64 -3.41 4.05
CA ILE A 146 0.47 -3.44 5.00
C ILE A 146 1.41 -4.58 4.62
N VAL A 147 2.72 -4.34 4.63
CA VAL A 147 3.72 -5.41 4.49
C VAL A 147 4.70 -5.37 5.64
N PHE A 148 4.84 -6.49 6.33
CA PHE A 148 5.90 -6.70 7.32
C PHE A 148 7.09 -7.36 6.63
N GLN A 149 8.17 -6.60 6.41
CA GLN A 149 9.39 -7.12 5.80
C GLN A 149 10.43 -7.47 6.86
N VAL A 150 11.00 -8.66 6.80
CA VAL A 150 12.22 -9.05 7.52
C VAL A 150 13.33 -9.39 6.54
N GLY A 151 14.54 -8.89 6.79
CA GLY A 151 15.65 -9.02 5.84
C GLY A 151 16.41 -10.35 5.94
N ASP A 152 16.84 -10.78 7.12
CA ASP A 152 17.70 -11.97 7.25
C ASP A 152 16.90 -13.19 7.67
N VAL A 153 16.76 -14.11 6.73
CA VAL A 153 15.96 -15.31 6.84
C VAL A 153 16.81 -16.49 6.42
N ARG A 154 16.79 -17.58 7.18
CA ARG A 154 17.54 -18.80 6.86
C ARG A 154 16.74 -20.02 7.25
N GLY A 155 16.89 -21.08 6.47
CA GLY A 155 16.20 -22.35 6.75
C GLY A 155 14.69 -22.25 6.47
N ASP A 156 13.93 -23.18 7.05
CA ASP A 156 12.49 -23.28 6.81
C ASP A 156 11.71 -22.34 7.74
N TRP A 157 11.89 -21.03 7.53
CA TRP A 157 11.40 -19.99 8.42
C TRP A 157 9.86 -19.96 8.51
N LEU A 158 9.19 -20.32 7.42
CA LEU A 158 7.74 -20.45 7.39
C LEU A 158 7.26 -21.52 8.38
N GLN A 159 7.87 -22.71 8.37
CA GLN A 159 7.49 -23.76 9.32
C GLN A 159 7.81 -23.38 10.76
N GLU A 160 8.95 -22.74 11.01
CA GLU A 160 9.38 -22.37 12.36
C GLU A 160 8.55 -21.24 12.98
N HIS A 161 7.94 -20.39 12.16
CA HIS A 161 7.25 -19.18 12.61
C HIS A 161 5.84 -18.99 12.04
N ALA A 162 5.20 -20.06 11.57
CA ALA A 162 3.86 -20.03 10.97
C ALA A 162 2.84 -19.29 11.84
N ASP A 163 2.79 -19.57 13.15
CA ASP A 163 1.84 -18.92 14.07
C ASP A 163 2.04 -17.40 14.12
N TRP A 164 3.29 -16.96 14.10
CA TRP A 164 3.65 -15.54 14.17
C TRP A 164 3.37 -14.83 12.84
N ILE A 165 3.75 -15.45 11.71
CA ILE A 165 3.46 -14.94 10.37
C ILE A 165 1.94 -14.82 10.17
N ALA A 166 1.18 -15.85 10.57
CA ALA A 166 -0.28 -15.83 10.53
C ALA A 166 -0.86 -14.66 11.34
N GLY A 167 -0.37 -14.42 12.55
CA GLY A 167 -0.78 -13.27 13.36
C GLY A 167 -0.50 -11.93 12.67
N LEU A 168 0.65 -11.78 12.00
CA LEU A 168 0.97 -10.56 11.25
C LEU A 168 0.05 -10.34 10.06
N VAL A 169 -0.14 -11.35 9.20
CA VAL A 169 -0.97 -11.20 7.98
C VAL A 169 -2.46 -11.10 8.28
N ARG A 170 -2.90 -11.65 9.43
CA ARG A 170 -4.27 -11.48 9.95
C ARG A 170 -4.47 -10.18 10.73
N LEU A 171 -3.40 -9.45 11.02
CA LEU A 171 -3.43 -8.28 11.90
C LEU A 171 -4.02 -8.62 13.28
N GLU A 172 -3.63 -9.79 13.82
CA GLU A 172 -4.12 -10.31 15.09
C GLU A 172 -3.00 -10.33 16.12
N SER A 173 -3.28 -9.76 17.30
CA SER A 173 -2.31 -9.72 18.41
C SER A 173 -2.37 -10.96 19.31
N GLY A 174 -3.49 -11.68 19.27
CA GLY A 174 -3.75 -12.87 20.06
C GLY A 174 -3.36 -14.17 19.36
N PRO A 175 -3.37 -15.30 20.08
CA PRO A 175 -3.09 -16.61 19.49
C PRO A 175 -4.21 -17.03 18.53
N LEU A 176 -3.82 -17.56 17.37
CA LEU A 176 -4.72 -18.11 16.37
C LEU A 176 -4.91 -19.62 16.56
N SER A 177 -6.02 -20.16 16.06
CA SER A 177 -6.23 -21.60 16.03
C SER A 177 -5.30 -22.27 15.02
N ARG A 178 -4.97 -23.56 15.19
CA ARG A 178 -4.14 -24.29 14.21
C ARG A 178 -4.73 -24.29 12.79
N ALA A 179 -6.05 -24.36 12.68
CA ALA A 179 -6.73 -24.30 11.38
C ALA A 179 -6.56 -22.91 10.74
N GLU A 180 -6.65 -21.86 11.55
CA GLU A 180 -6.47 -20.48 11.09
C GLU A 180 -5.04 -20.19 10.66
N VAL A 181 -4.05 -20.68 11.42
CA VAL A 181 -2.63 -20.57 11.04
C VAL A 181 -2.37 -21.29 9.72
N ALA A 182 -2.90 -22.50 9.55
CA ALA A 182 -2.76 -23.26 8.31
C ALA A 182 -3.44 -22.54 7.13
N GLU A 183 -4.58 -21.90 7.35
CA GLU A 183 -5.29 -21.13 6.33
C GLU A 183 -4.50 -19.87 5.91
N ALA A 184 -4.10 -19.05 6.89
CA ALA A 184 -3.38 -17.79 6.67
C ALA A 184 -2.02 -18.01 5.97
N THR A 185 -1.36 -19.12 6.25
CA THR A 185 -0.04 -19.44 5.67
C THR A 185 -0.11 -20.33 4.43
N ARG A 186 -1.31 -20.77 4.01
CA ARG A 186 -1.48 -21.75 2.92
C ARG A 186 -0.89 -21.29 1.60
N LEU A 187 -1.02 -20.01 1.27
CA LEU A 187 -0.60 -19.44 -0.01
C LEU A 187 0.78 -18.77 0.07
N SER A 188 1.64 -19.28 0.95
CA SER A 188 3.02 -18.79 1.04
C SER A 188 3.84 -19.29 -0.15
N LEU A 189 4.70 -18.42 -0.67
CA LEU A 189 5.54 -18.66 -1.84
C LEU A 189 7.01 -18.43 -1.47
N SER A 190 7.87 -19.30 -1.97
CA SER A 190 9.33 -19.15 -1.91
C SER A 190 9.89 -19.35 -3.31
N TYR A 191 10.65 -18.37 -3.79
CA TYR A 191 11.37 -18.42 -5.06
C TYR A 191 12.80 -18.92 -4.86
N THR A 192 13.42 -18.56 -3.75
CA THR A 192 14.73 -19.06 -3.30
C THR A 192 14.62 -19.75 -1.94
N PRO A 193 15.65 -20.51 -1.52
CA PRO A 193 15.66 -21.11 -0.17
C PRO A 193 15.70 -20.11 0.98
N ASP A 194 16.00 -18.83 0.70
CA ASP A 194 16.21 -17.78 1.70
C ASP A 194 15.15 -16.67 1.57
N ASP A 195 14.05 -16.93 0.86
CA ASP A 195 12.89 -16.02 0.80
C ASP A 195 11.56 -16.71 1.13
N VAL A 196 10.63 -15.92 1.67
CA VAL A 196 9.22 -16.31 1.76
C VAL A 196 8.33 -15.09 1.65
N VAL A 197 7.23 -15.24 0.93
CA VAL A 197 6.17 -14.25 0.79
C VAL A 197 4.85 -14.90 1.18
N THR A 198 4.15 -14.35 2.16
CA THR A 198 2.79 -14.74 2.54
C THR A 198 1.89 -13.53 2.37
N LEU A 199 0.84 -13.63 1.57
CA LEU A 199 -0.09 -12.53 1.31
C LEU A 199 -1.49 -12.90 1.80
N ASP A 200 -2.16 -11.96 2.45
CA ASP A 200 -3.58 -12.03 2.79
C ASP A 200 -4.28 -10.75 2.28
N TRP A 201 -5.56 -10.60 2.60
CA TRP A 201 -6.40 -9.49 2.15
C TRP A 201 -5.92 -8.13 2.64
N ALA A 202 -5.57 -7.98 3.93
CA ALA A 202 -5.23 -6.69 4.53
C ALA A 202 -3.71 -6.49 4.71
N ALA A 203 -2.96 -7.59 4.80
CA ALA A 203 -1.53 -7.52 5.06
C ALA A 203 -0.77 -8.69 4.43
N GLY A 204 0.50 -8.43 4.18
CA GLY A 204 1.47 -9.40 3.71
C GLY A 204 2.69 -9.47 4.62
N PHE A 205 3.41 -10.56 4.49
CA PHE A 205 4.70 -10.81 5.11
C PHE A 205 5.71 -11.13 4.04
N VAL A 206 6.88 -10.50 4.12
CA VAL A 206 7.97 -10.72 3.19
C VAL A 206 9.25 -10.94 3.98
N ALA A 207 9.83 -12.11 3.83
CA ALA A 207 11.13 -12.43 4.36
C ALA A 207 12.09 -12.43 3.17
N ASP A 208 12.77 -11.32 2.92
CA ASP A 208 13.72 -11.15 1.81
C ASP A 208 14.47 -9.82 1.97
N ARG A 209 15.79 -9.82 1.72
CA ARG A 209 16.65 -8.62 1.74
C ARG A 209 16.39 -7.71 0.54
N ASP A 210 16.02 -8.26 -0.61
CA ASP A 210 15.83 -7.55 -1.88
C ASP A 210 14.44 -7.77 -2.46
N CYS A 211 13.41 -7.40 -1.70
CA CYS A 211 12.02 -7.55 -2.13
C CYS A 211 11.46 -6.34 -2.89
N ALA A 212 12.30 -5.49 -3.46
CA ALA A 212 11.85 -4.25 -4.10
C ALA A 212 10.89 -4.49 -5.26
N GLU A 213 11.07 -5.58 -6.01
CA GLU A 213 10.16 -5.99 -7.09
C GLU A 213 8.84 -6.55 -6.53
N THR A 214 8.91 -7.40 -5.51
CA THR A 214 7.73 -7.94 -4.80
C THR A 214 6.85 -6.83 -4.24
N LEU A 215 7.44 -5.83 -3.57
CA LEU A 215 6.71 -4.69 -3.03
C LEU A 215 6.04 -3.85 -4.13
N GLN A 216 6.65 -3.73 -5.31
CA GLN A 216 6.03 -3.04 -6.45
C GLN A 216 4.83 -3.81 -7.01
N VAL A 217 4.90 -5.14 -7.03
CA VAL A 217 3.76 -5.99 -7.44
C VAL A 217 2.60 -5.82 -6.46
N ILE A 218 2.89 -5.75 -5.17
CA ILE A 218 1.90 -5.53 -4.12
C ILE A 218 1.29 -4.11 -4.23
N GLU A 219 2.12 -3.07 -4.38
CA GLU A 219 1.66 -1.69 -4.63
C GLU A 219 0.75 -1.65 -5.87
N PHE A 220 1.16 -2.31 -6.96
CA PHE A 220 0.38 -2.41 -8.19
C PHE A 220 -1.00 -3.02 -7.94
N ALA A 221 -1.05 -4.17 -7.26
CA ALA A 221 -2.29 -4.86 -6.95
C ALA A 221 -3.24 -4.00 -6.09
N ASN A 222 -2.70 -3.28 -5.11
CA ASN A 222 -3.47 -2.37 -4.26
C ASN A 222 -4.11 -1.22 -5.06
N VAL A 223 -3.34 -0.62 -5.98
CA VAL A 223 -3.86 0.45 -6.84
C VAL A 223 -4.86 -0.10 -7.87
N GLN A 224 -4.66 -1.31 -8.42
CA GLN A 224 -5.62 -1.94 -9.31
C GLN A 224 -6.96 -2.24 -8.61
N LEU A 225 -6.93 -2.63 -7.33
CA LEU A 225 -8.15 -2.82 -6.55
C LEU A 225 -8.96 -1.51 -6.44
N LEU A 226 -8.27 -0.39 -6.21
CA LEU A 226 -8.87 0.94 -6.22
C LEU A 226 -9.49 1.27 -7.60
N GLU A 227 -8.74 1.04 -8.68
CA GLU A 227 -9.20 1.29 -10.05
C GLU A 227 -10.46 0.49 -10.36
N PHE A 228 -10.52 -0.79 -9.96
CA PHE A 228 -11.72 -1.61 -10.16
C PHE A 228 -12.93 -1.07 -9.43
N ARG A 229 -12.77 -0.60 -8.18
CA ARG A 229 -13.88 0.04 -7.44
C ARG A 229 -14.35 1.32 -8.10
N HIS A 230 -13.42 2.16 -8.57
CA HIS A 230 -13.74 3.36 -9.31
C HIS A 230 -14.51 3.07 -10.62
N ILE A 231 -14.14 2.00 -11.33
CA ILE A 231 -14.85 1.56 -12.54
C ILE A 231 -16.26 1.08 -12.19
N ASP A 232 -16.42 0.31 -11.11
CA ASP A 232 -17.72 -0.22 -10.66
C ASP A 232 -18.69 0.92 -10.30
N ASP A 233 -18.23 1.88 -9.49
CA ASP A 233 -19.03 3.05 -9.10
C ASP A 233 -19.48 3.87 -10.33
N ARG A 234 -18.57 4.07 -11.29
CA ARG A 234 -18.91 4.77 -12.55
C ARG A 234 -19.85 4.00 -13.46
N LEU A 235 -19.75 2.67 -13.44
CA LEU A 235 -20.66 1.82 -14.20
C LEU A 235 -22.06 1.93 -13.60
N ASP A 236 -22.18 1.87 -12.27
CA ASP A 236 -23.44 2.02 -11.55
C ASP A 236 -24.09 3.39 -11.82
N ASP A 237 -23.33 4.49 -11.71
CA ASP A 237 -23.83 5.84 -12.02
C ASP A 237 -24.39 5.95 -13.44
N ARG A 238 -23.66 5.40 -14.42
CA ARG A 238 -24.07 5.42 -15.83
C ARG A 238 -25.29 4.54 -16.09
N LEU A 239 -25.36 3.38 -15.46
CA LEU A 239 -26.51 2.49 -15.55
C LEU A 239 -27.75 3.17 -14.95
N GLU A 240 -27.62 3.79 -13.78
CA GLU A 240 -28.72 4.51 -13.14
C GLU A 240 -29.22 5.66 -14.02
N ALA A 241 -28.31 6.47 -14.58
CA ALA A 241 -28.66 7.54 -15.51
C ALA A 241 -29.39 7.03 -16.76
N ALA A 242 -28.95 5.90 -17.34
CA ALA A 242 -29.63 5.27 -18.46
C ALA A 242 -31.03 4.73 -18.08
N TYR A 243 -31.17 4.13 -16.89
CA TYR A 243 -32.47 3.69 -16.38
C TYR A 243 -33.45 4.84 -16.22
N ARG A 244 -33.02 6.00 -15.71
CA ARG A 244 -33.87 7.21 -15.60
C ARG A 244 -34.36 7.70 -16.97
N GLN A 245 -33.60 7.49 -18.05
CA GLN A 245 -34.03 7.85 -19.40
C GLN A 245 -35.06 6.87 -19.98
N ILE A 246 -34.97 5.59 -19.64
CA ILE A 246 -35.88 4.53 -20.15
C ILE A 246 -37.17 4.47 -19.33
N ARG A 247 -37.11 4.76 -18.03
CA ARG A 247 -38.25 4.85 -17.11
C ARG A 247 -38.20 6.19 -16.38
N PRO A 248 -38.67 7.29 -17.02
CA PRO A 248 -38.88 8.52 -16.27
C PRO A 248 -39.86 8.24 -15.13
N GLU A 249 -39.50 8.61 -13.90
CA GLU A 249 -40.45 8.60 -12.79
C GLU A 249 -41.68 9.47 -13.14
N PRO A 250 -42.89 9.07 -12.72
CA PRO A 250 -44.14 9.75 -13.09
C PRO A 250 -44.24 11.19 -12.57
#